data_AF-A0A835UXN7-F1
#
_entry.id   AF-A0A835UXN7-F1
#
_cell.length_a   1.000
_cell.length_b   1.000
_cell.length_c   1.000
_cell.angle_alpha   90.00
_cell.angle_beta   90.00
_cell.angle_gamma   90.00
#
_symmetry.space_group_name_H-M   'P 1'
#
loop_
_entity.id
_entity.type
_entity.pdbx_description
1 polymer ?
#
loop_
_entity_poly.entity_id
_entity_poly.type
_entity_poly.pdbx_seq_one_letter_code
_entity_poly.pdbx_strand_id
1 'polypeptide(L)'
;MTSKHFLLFFFVLSAYLLSSSSAARKLSALVEKQPLTITYHKGPLLAGPVSVDIIWYGNFTSSQRAVVSDFFASLSAGEESPSVSSWWTMTRKYYFVATKHAPPRLTLGGQTLDEDYSRGKSLKNADIEELAAKGRRSGGISVVLTAKDVAVEGFCMSRCATHGSSGRSGAGRFAYIWGGTRRLSAQVSARGRSTSHCTVRRHRLWWRLTATLGSMGW
;
A
#
# COMPACT_ATOMS: atom_id res chain seq x y z
N MET A 1 45.58 27.51 -52.02
CA MET A 1 44.22 26.95 -52.19
C MET A 1 43.70 26.40 -50.87
N THR A 2 43.54 27.21 -49.81
CA THR A 2 43.37 26.67 -48.44
C THR A 2 42.25 27.30 -47.60
N SER A 3 41.85 28.55 -47.86
CA SER A 3 40.82 29.24 -47.04
C SER A 3 39.37 28.77 -47.34
N LYS A 4 39.02 28.60 -48.63
CA LYS A 4 37.66 28.18 -49.03
C LYS A 4 37.31 26.74 -48.63
N HIS A 5 38.30 25.85 -48.64
CA HIS A 5 38.12 24.45 -48.23
C HIS A 5 37.95 24.31 -46.70
N PHE A 6 38.61 25.18 -45.92
CA PHE A 6 38.46 25.20 -44.46
C PHE A 6 37.07 25.67 -44.03
N LEU A 7 36.53 26.70 -44.70
CA LEU A 7 35.16 27.18 -44.46
C LEU A 7 34.10 26.14 -44.85
N LEU A 8 34.29 25.45 -45.98
CA LEU A 8 33.39 24.36 -46.40
C LEU A 8 33.42 23.18 -45.42
N PHE A 9 34.61 22.82 -44.91
CA PHE A 9 34.74 21.75 -43.92
C PHE A 9 34.02 22.11 -42.60
N PHE A 10 34.17 23.35 -42.11
CA PHE A 10 33.46 23.82 -40.92
C PHE A 10 31.93 23.86 -41.10
N PHE A 11 31.47 24.24 -42.30
CA PHE A 11 30.03 24.29 -42.61
C PHE A 11 29.41 22.90 -42.72
N VAL A 12 30.13 21.94 -43.31
CA VAL A 12 29.71 20.53 -43.35
C VAL A 12 29.71 19.93 -41.95
N LEU A 13 30.76 20.17 -41.16
CA LEU A 13 30.85 19.65 -39.79
C LEU A 13 29.74 20.21 -38.89
N SER A 14 29.40 21.51 -39.00
CA SER A 14 28.30 22.09 -38.22
C SER A 14 26.93 21.54 -38.64
N ALA A 15 26.71 21.27 -39.93
CA ALA A 15 25.48 20.64 -40.43
C ALA A 15 25.32 19.18 -39.96
N TYR A 16 26.43 18.42 -39.89
CA TYR A 16 26.44 17.06 -39.30
C TYR A 16 26.13 17.08 -37.80
N LEU A 17 26.69 18.04 -37.06
CA LEU A 17 26.42 18.19 -35.62
C LEU A 17 24.98 18.66 -35.34
N LEU A 18 24.40 19.51 -36.19
CA LEU A 18 22.99 19.92 -36.06
C LEU A 18 22.00 18.77 -36.38
N SER A 19 22.34 17.89 -37.33
CA SER A 19 21.52 16.71 -37.66
C SER A 19 21.46 15.67 -36.53
N SER A 20 22.39 15.74 -35.57
CA SER A 20 22.40 14.86 -34.39
C SER A 20 21.51 15.38 -33.25
N SER A 21 20.97 16.60 -33.36
CA SER A 21 20.20 17.28 -32.30
C SER A 21 18.67 17.17 -32.46
N SER A 22 18.17 16.65 -33.59
CA SER A 22 16.74 16.50 -33.86
C SER A 22 16.19 15.10 -33.51
N ALA A 23 16.81 14.39 -32.56
CA ALA A 23 16.16 13.30 -31.85
C ALA A 23 15.17 13.88 -30.81
N ALA A 24 14.12 14.52 -31.29
CA ALA A 24 12.98 14.92 -30.49
C ALA A 24 12.47 13.66 -29.76
N ARG A 25 12.64 13.62 -28.43
CA ARG A 25 12.13 12.55 -27.59
C ARG A 25 10.60 12.58 -27.61
N LYS A 26 9.98 11.93 -28.60
CA LYS A 26 8.58 11.49 -28.51
C LYS A 26 8.51 10.36 -27.50
N LEU A 27 8.35 10.70 -26.23
CA LEU A 27 8.02 9.74 -25.18
C LEU A 27 6.57 9.94 -24.75
N SER A 28 5.66 9.62 -25.66
CA SER A 28 4.28 9.28 -25.33
C SER A 28 4.07 7.83 -25.73
N ALA A 29 4.80 6.94 -25.05
CA ALA A 29 4.41 5.54 -25.03
C ALA A 29 3.09 5.50 -24.27
N LEU A 30 1.97 5.45 -24.99
CA LEU A 30 0.75 4.84 -24.49
C LEU A 30 1.13 3.40 -24.15
N VAL A 31 1.54 3.18 -22.90
CA VAL A 31 1.60 1.84 -22.35
C VAL A 31 0.18 1.34 -22.45
N GLU A 32 -0.06 0.45 -23.40
CA GLU A 32 -1.29 -0.32 -23.48
C GLU A 32 -1.45 -0.98 -22.12
N LYS A 33 -2.40 -0.47 -21.34
CA LYS A 33 -2.63 -0.92 -19.97
C LYS A 33 -3.23 -2.30 -20.10
N GLN A 34 -2.37 -3.33 -20.05
CA GLN A 34 -2.82 -4.72 -20.06
C GLN A 34 -3.99 -4.86 -19.08
N PRO A 35 -5.09 -5.49 -19.48
CA PRO A 35 -6.22 -5.69 -18.60
C PRO A 35 -5.75 -6.51 -17.39
N LEU A 36 -5.58 -5.82 -16.26
CA LEU A 36 -5.26 -6.41 -14.97
C LEU A 36 -6.38 -7.40 -14.65
N THR A 37 -6.10 -8.68 -14.89
CA THR A 37 -7.02 -9.78 -14.60
C THR A 37 -6.78 -10.21 -13.17
N ILE A 38 -7.63 -9.75 -12.25
CA ILE A 38 -7.61 -10.20 -10.86
C ILE A 38 -8.42 -11.50 -10.80
N THR A 39 -7.76 -12.62 -10.48
CA THR A 39 -8.41 -13.94 -10.33
C THR A 39 -8.89 -14.15 -8.90
N TYR A 40 -10.14 -14.60 -8.75
CA TYR A 40 -10.69 -14.93 -7.44
C TYR A 40 -10.37 -16.39 -7.08
N HIS A 41 -9.77 -16.60 -5.91
CA HIS A 41 -9.35 -17.91 -5.43
C HIS A 41 -10.39 -18.59 -4.52
N LYS A 42 -11.68 -18.24 -4.65
CA LYS A 42 -12.81 -18.85 -3.91
C LYS A 42 -12.74 -18.73 -2.37
N GLY A 43 -11.94 -17.81 -1.85
CA GLY A 43 -11.88 -17.52 -0.41
C GLY A 43 -13.00 -16.58 0.05
N PRO A 44 -13.41 -16.56 1.33
CA PRO A 44 -14.50 -15.71 1.80
C PRO A 44 -14.35 -14.23 1.41
N LEU A 45 -15.46 -13.61 0.98
CA LEU A 45 -15.51 -12.20 0.62
C LEU A 45 -16.40 -11.42 1.58
N LEU A 46 -16.04 -10.17 1.83
CA LEU A 46 -16.84 -9.26 2.62
C LEU A 46 -18.08 -8.85 1.82
N ALA A 47 -19.23 -8.79 2.49
CA ALA A 47 -20.49 -8.41 1.89
C ALA A 47 -21.33 -7.57 2.87
N GLY A 48 -22.24 -6.76 2.32
CA GLY A 48 -23.12 -5.92 3.12
C GLY A 48 -22.43 -4.68 3.71
N PRO A 49 -23.03 -4.05 4.75
CA PRO A 49 -22.46 -2.91 5.44
C PRO A 49 -21.32 -3.36 6.36
N VAL A 50 -20.12 -2.85 6.10
CA VAL A 50 -18.92 -3.16 6.90
C VAL A 50 -18.40 -1.86 7.50
N SER A 51 -18.21 -1.86 8.82
CA SER A 51 -17.62 -0.72 9.51
C SER A 51 -16.13 -0.91 9.69
N VAL A 52 -15.38 0.16 9.49
CA VAL A 52 -13.93 0.20 9.59
C VAL A 52 -13.54 1.05 10.80
N ASP A 53 -13.08 0.39 11.86
CA ASP A 53 -12.56 1.07 13.05
C ASP A 53 -11.04 1.32 12.86
N ILE A 54 -10.55 2.51 13.24
CA ILE A 54 -9.13 2.86 13.13
C ILE A 54 -8.50 2.92 14.52
N ILE A 55 -7.36 2.25 14.69
CA ILE A 55 -6.54 2.26 15.90
C ILE A 55 -5.24 3.00 15.57
N TRP A 56 -5.09 4.18 16.13
CA TRP A 56 -3.92 5.05 16.00
C TRP A 56 -2.92 4.75 17.10
N TYR A 57 -1.87 3.99 16.78
CA TYR A 57 -0.88 3.56 17.76
C TYR A 57 0.39 4.43 17.69
N GLY A 58 0.58 5.27 18.70
CA GLY A 58 1.64 6.27 18.79
C GLY A 58 1.21 7.66 18.33
N ASN A 59 2.18 8.56 18.21
CA ASN A 59 1.90 9.97 17.95
C ASN A 59 1.66 10.28 16.46
N PHE A 60 0.43 10.66 16.13
CA PHE A 60 0.01 11.16 14.82
C PHE A 60 -0.45 12.62 14.91
N THR A 61 -0.07 13.45 13.94
CA THR A 61 -0.60 14.81 13.88
C THR A 61 -2.07 14.81 13.49
N SER A 62 -2.83 15.84 13.89
CA SER A 62 -4.23 16.01 13.46
C SER A 62 -4.37 15.99 11.94
N SER A 63 -3.40 16.56 11.21
CA SER A 63 -3.37 16.53 9.74
C SER A 63 -3.19 15.12 9.16
N GLN A 64 -2.33 14.29 9.76
CA GLN A 64 -2.16 12.90 9.34
C GLN A 64 -3.44 12.09 9.56
N ARG A 65 -4.09 12.29 10.72
CA ARG A 65 -5.35 11.61 11.04
C ARG A 65 -6.49 12.05 10.12
N ALA A 66 -6.57 13.34 9.80
CA ALA A 66 -7.55 13.89 8.88
C ALA A 66 -7.41 13.26 7.49
N VAL A 67 -6.20 13.24 6.90
CA VAL A 67 -5.97 12.67 5.56
C VAL A 67 -6.43 11.22 5.45
N VAL A 68 -6.15 10.40 6.46
CA VAL A 68 -6.56 8.99 6.46
C VAL A 68 -8.05 8.85 6.71
N SER A 69 -8.62 9.63 7.65
CA SER A 69 -10.06 9.60 7.92
C SER A 69 -10.86 10.02 6.70
N ASP A 70 -10.43 11.07 6.00
CA ASP A 70 -11.00 11.55 4.75
C ASP A 70 -10.90 10.49 3.65
N PHE A 71 -9.77 9.77 3.57
CA PHE A 71 -9.64 8.63 2.66
C PHE A 71 -10.70 7.56 2.94
N PHE A 72 -10.88 7.10 4.19
CA PHE A 72 -11.90 6.10 4.52
C PHE A 72 -13.34 6.62 4.34
N ALA A 73 -13.58 7.90 4.64
CA ALA A 73 -14.85 8.55 4.37
C ALA A 73 -15.15 8.55 2.86
N SER A 74 -14.15 8.80 2.01
CA SER A 74 -14.30 8.75 0.54
C SER A 74 -14.68 7.36 0.01
N LEU A 75 -14.36 6.27 0.73
CA LEU A 75 -14.80 4.91 0.37
C LEU A 75 -16.31 4.70 0.58
N SER A 76 -16.92 5.55 1.41
CA SER A 76 -18.34 5.49 1.76
C SER A 76 -19.21 6.24 0.74
N ALA A 77 -18.63 7.20 0.02
CA ALA A 77 -19.31 8.02 -0.98
C ALA A 77 -19.45 7.23 -2.28
N GLY A 78 -20.65 6.72 -2.55
CA GLY A 78 -20.93 5.80 -3.65
C GLY A 78 -20.72 6.32 -5.07
N GLU A 79 -20.40 7.60 -5.28
CA GLU A 79 -20.59 8.25 -6.59
C GLU A 79 -19.43 9.18 -7.02
N GLU A 80 -18.68 9.78 -6.09
CA GLU A 80 -17.57 10.66 -6.47
C GLU A 80 -16.30 9.86 -6.71
N SER A 81 -16.03 9.63 -7.99
CA SER A 81 -14.80 9.03 -8.51
C SER A 81 -13.57 9.67 -7.86
N PRO A 82 -12.85 9.01 -6.93
CA PRO A 82 -11.60 9.57 -6.44
C PRO A 82 -10.59 9.58 -7.60
N SER A 83 -9.47 10.27 -7.45
CA SER A 83 -8.38 10.27 -8.44
C SER A 83 -7.91 8.85 -8.87
N VAL A 84 -8.29 7.83 -8.09
CA VAL A 84 -8.07 6.40 -8.33
C VAL A 84 -9.31 5.65 -8.85
N SER A 85 -10.28 6.33 -9.48
CA SER A 85 -11.56 5.78 -9.96
C SER A 85 -11.44 4.56 -10.87
N SER A 86 -10.39 4.52 -11.71
CA SER A 86 -10.10 3.36 -12.55
C SER A 86 -9.74 2.11 -11.73
N TRP A 87 -9.08 2.28 -10.58
CA TRP A 87 -8.76 1.20 -9.66
C TRP A 87 -10.02 0.70 -8.94
N TRP A 88 -10.89 1.59 -8.45
CA TRP A 88 -12.16 1.18 -7.84
C TRP A 88 -13.10 0.50 -8.83
N THR A 89 -13.12 0.95 -10.07
CA THR A 89 -13.89 0.30 -11.14
C THR A 89 -13.42 -1.14 -11.36
N MET A 90 -12.11 -1.38 -11.30
CA MET A 90 -11.55 -2.73 -11.38
C MET A 90 -11.95 -3.60 -10.18
N THR A 91 -11.89 -3.05 -8.96
CA THR A 91 -12.32 -3.75 -7.74
C THR A 91 -13.81 -4.13 -7.80
N ARG A 92 -14.67 -3.22 -8.30
CA ARG A 92 -16.11 -3.50 -8.51
C ARG A 92 -16.32 -4.63 -9.53
N LYS A 93 -15.63 -4.59 -10.67
CA LYS A 93 -15.67 -5.66 -11.69
C LYS A 93 -15.24 -7.01 -11.11
N TYR A 94 -14.18 -7.01 -10.30
CA TYR A 94 -13.71 -8.22 -9.62
C TYR A 94 -14.80 -8.82 -8.71
N TYR A 95 -15.45 -8.01 -7.87
CA TYR A 95 -16.56 -8.50 -7.02
C TYR A 95 -17.71 -9.08 -7.83
N PHE A 96 -18.08 -8.42 -8.93
CA PHE A 96 -19.14 -8.88 -9.81
C PHE A 96 -18.81 -10.24 -10.45
N VAL A 97 -17.58 -10.40 -10.96
CA VAL A 97 -17.12 -11.68 -11.54
C VAL A 97 -17.02 -12.78 -10.48
N ALA A 98 -16.55 -12.44 -9.27
CA ALA A 98 -16.32 -13.40 -8.20
C ALA A 98 -17.61 -13.92 -7.54
N THR A 99 -18.61 -13.06 -7.36
CA THR A 99 -19.77 -13.35 -6.50
C THR A 99 -21.13 -13.08 -7.15
N LYS A 100 -21.18 -12.35 -8.27
CA LYS A 100 -22.42 -11.76 -8.83
C LYS A 100 -23.15 -10.82 -7.85
N HIS A 101 -22.50 -10.42 -6.75
CA HIS A 101 -23.04 -9.50 -5.75
C HIS A 101 -22.33 -8.14 -5.80
N ALA A 102 -22.98 -7.14 -5.19
CA ALA A 102 -22.38 -5.83 -4.98
C ALA A 102 -21.18 -5.92 -4.02
N PRO A 103 -20.15 -5.07 -4.19
CA PRO A 103 -19.06 -4.95 -3.23
C PRO A 103 -19.58 -4.50 -1.85
N PRO A 104 -18.80 -4.73 -0.77
CA PRO A 104 -19.17 -4.28 0.57
C PRO A 104 -19.26 -2.74 0.61
N ARG A 105 -20.22 -2.24 1.39
CA ARG A 105 -20.36 -0.81 1.68
C ARG A 105 -19.54 -0.50 2.92
N LEU A 106 -18.39 0.14 2.72
CA LEU A 106 -17.51 0.52 3.82
C LEU A 106 -18.00 1.82 4.45
N THR A 107 -17.95 1.87 5.77
CA THR A 107 -18.24 3.09 6.55
C THR A 107 -17.16 3.28 7.59
N LEU A 108 -16.69 4.52 7.76
CA LEU A 108 -15.77 4.84 8.85
C LEU A 108 -16.49 4.68 10.19
N GLY A 109 -15.95 3.82 11.05
CA GLY A 109 -16.44 3.54 12.38
C GLY A 109 -15.73 4.37 13.46
N GLY A 110 -15.50 3.74 14.60
CA GLY A 110 -14.81 4.34 15.73
C GLY A 110 -13.32 4.55 15.48
N GLN A 111 -12.77 5.60 16.07
CA GLN A 111 -11.33 5.85 16.09
C GLN A 111 -10.81 5.79 17.52
N THR A 112 -9.75 5.02 17.74
CA THR A 112 -9.09 4.86 19.04
C THR A 112 -7.69 5.44 18.97
N LEU A 113 -7.34 6.31 19.91
CA LEU A 113 -6.01 6.87 20.06
C LEU A 113 -5.27 6.11 21.17
N ASP A 114 -4.06 5.66 20.86
CA ASP A 114 -3.13 5.00 21.79
C ASP A 114 -1.78 5.71 21.70
N GLU A 115 -1.75 6.96 22.18
CA GLU A 115 -0.58 7.84 22.10
C GLU A 115 0.50 7.48 23.14
N ASP A 116 0.10 6.79 24.21
CA ASP A 116 0.97 6.36 25.31
C ASP A 116 1.77 5.08 25.00
N TYR A 117 1.59 4.50 23.80
CA TYR A 117 2.24 3.26 23.39
C TYR A 117 1.97 2.11 24.38
N SER A 118 0.70 1.74 24.57
CA SER A 118 0.28 0.76 25.60
C SER A 118 0.94 -0.62 25.53
N ARG A 119 1.57 -0.98 24.41
CA ARG A 119 2.35 -2.22 24.19
C ARG A 119 3.85 -1.95 23.95
N GLY A 120 4.33 -0.74 24.25
CA GLY A 120 5.68 -0.28 23.96
C GLY A 120 5.93 0.03 22.48
N LYS A 121 7.16 0.42 22.15
CA LYS A 121 7.54 0.82 20.77
C LYS A 121 8.06 -0.32 19.90
N SER A 122 7.96 -1.57 20.36
CA SER A 122 8.40 -2.76 19.63
C SER A 122 7.30 -3.81 19.71
N LEU A 123 6.59 -4.01 18.61
CA LEU A 123 5.40 -4.85 18.52
C LEU A 123 5.69 -6.17 17.80
N LYS A 124 5.17 -7.25 18.35
CA LYS A 124 5.04 -8.57 17.72
C LYS A 124 3.69 -8.69 17.03
N ASN A 125 3.52 -9.76 16.23
CA ASN A 125 2.25 -10.06 15.59
C ASN A 125 1.06 -10.17 16.54
N ALA A 126 1.26 -10.78 17.70
CA ALA A 126 0.23 -10.92 18.72
C ALA A 126 -0.23 -9.55 19.26
N ASP A 127 0.70 -8.60 19.45
CA ASP A 127 0.36 -7.26 19.90
C ASP A 127 -0.54 -6.52 18.88
N ILE A 128 -0.29 -6.73 17.58
CA ILE A 128 -1.11 -6.15 16.51
C ILE A 128 -2.53 -6.71 16.54
N GLU A 129 -2.70 -8.01 16.76
CA GLU A 129 -4.00 -8.65 16.88
C GLU A 129 -4.77 -8.15 18.12
N GLU A 130 -4.08 -7.97 19.25
CA GLU A 130 -4.68 -7.43 20.48
C GLU A 130 -5.04 -5.94 20.35
N LEU A 131 -4.20 -5.14 19.69
CA LEU A 131 -4.53 -3.75 19.37
C LEU A 131 -5.75 -3.68 18.46
N ALA A 132 -5.84 -4.56 17.46
CA ALA A 132 -7.00 -4.64 16.57
C ALA A 132 -8.28 -5.07 17.31
N ALA A 133 -8.18 -5.90 18.35
CA ALA A 133 -9.32 -6.30 19.17
C ALA A 133 -9.98 -5.15 19.96
N LYS A 134 -9.35 -3.96 20.02
CA LYS A 134 -9.96 -2.73 20.55
C LYS A 134 -11.06 -2.16 19.64
N GLY A 135 -11.18 -2.66 18.40
CA GLY A 135 -12.30 -2.37 17.51
C GLY A 135 -13.63 -2.71 18.19
N ARG A 136 -14.65 -1.87 17.97
CA ARG A 136 -15.89 -1.87 18.77
C ARG A 136 -17.01 -2.67 18.12
N ARG A 137 -16.86 -3.10 16.87
CA ARG A 137 -17.94 -3.74 16.10
C ARG A 137 -17.64 -5.19 15.71
N SER A 138 -18.54 -6.08 16.10
CA SER A 138 -18.62 -7.45 15.60
C SER A 138 -18.72 -7.47 14.08
N GLY A 139 -17.96 -8.33 13.41
CA GLY A 139 -17.96 -8.43 11.95
C GLY A 139 -17.39 -7.20 11.23
N GLY A 140 -16.80 -6.24 11.96
CA GLY A 140 -16.11 -5.08 11.40
C GLY A 140 -14.66 -5.37 11.01
N ILE A 141 -14.03 -4.38 10.38
CA ILE A 141 -12.59 -4.36 10.10
C ILE A 141 -11.93 -3.40 11.08
N SER A 142 -10.88 -3.87 11.75
CA SER A 142 -10.02 -3.01 12.58
C SER A 142 -8.71 -2.71 11.85
N VAL A 143 -8.43 -1.43 11.61
CA VAL A 143 -7.21 -0.97 10.93
C VAL A 143 -6.25 -0.39 11.97
N VAL A 144 -5.15 -1.08 12.23
CA VAL A 144 -4.09 -0.63 13.13
C VAL A 144 -3.04 0.15 12.34
N LEU A 145 -2.88 1.43 12.66
CA LEU A 145 -1.89 2.30 12.06
C LEU A 145 -0.84 2.67 13.10
N THR A 146 0.41 2.28 12.84
CA THR A 146 1.52 2.54 13.77
C THR A 146 2.30 3.79 13.35
N ALA A 147 2.63 4.62 14.33
CA ALA A 147 3.46 5.80 14.16
C ALA A 147 4.88 5.42 13.69
N LYS A 148 5.58 6.41 13.15
CA LYS A 148 6.90 6.26 12.52
C LYS A 148 8.00 5.73 13.45
N ASP A 149 7.83 5.85 14.75
CA ASP A 149 8.79 5.51 15.79
C ASP A 149 8.48 4.17 16.47
N VAL A 150 7.57 3.39 15.90
CA VAL A 150 7.20 2.05 16.35
C VAL A 150 7.85 1.01 15.44
N ALA A 151 8.63 0.11 16.01
CA ALA A 151 9.17 -1.06 15.33
C ALA A 151 8.14 -2.19 15.36
N VAL A 152 7.90 -2.84 14.21
CA VAL A 152 7.02 -4.00 14.12
C VAL A 152 7.77 -5.16 13.50
N GLU A 153 7.61 -6.35 14.08
CA GLU A 153 8.23 -7.59 13.62
C GLU A 153 8.07 -7.82 12.11
N GLY A 154 9.18 -8.03 11.40
CA GLY A 154 9.20 -8.28 9.95
C GLY A 154 8.88 -7.07 9.06
N PHE A 155 8.53 -5.91 9.63
CA PHE A 155 8.31 -4.69 8.85
C PHE A 155 9.59 -4.29 8.12
N CYS A 156 9.48 -3.91 6.84
CA CYS A 156 10.61 -3.47 6.02
C CYS A 156 11.66 -4.57 5.73
N MET A 157 11.45 -5.81 6.18
CA MET A 157 12.33 -6.95 5.93
C MET A 157 11.62 -8.03 5.13
N SER A 158 10.46 -8.50 5.62
CA SER A 158 9.68 -9.57 4.99
C SER A 158 8.30 -9.09 4.53
N ARG A 159 7.80 -7.96 5.06
CA ARG A 159 6.47 -7.44 4.76
C ARG A 159 6.36 -5.92 4.95
N CYS A 160 5.38 -5.33 4.28
CA CYS A 160 5.04 -3.91 4.38
C CYS A 160 3.75 -3.65 5.18
N ALA A 161 2.92 -4.69 5.34
CA ALA A 161 1.62 -4.66 6.00
C ALA A 161 1.22 -6.10 6.39
N THR A 162 0.17 -6.26 7.18
CA THR A 162 -0.44 -7.56 7.46
C THR A 162 -1.96 -7.46 7.46
N HIS A 163 -2.63 -8.57 7.24
CA HIS A 163 -4.08 -8.71 7.39
C HIS A 163 -4.39 -10.09 7.95
N GLY A 164 -5.52 -10.21 8.63
CA GLY A 164 -5.96 -11.45 9.25
C GLY A 164 -7.39 -11.37 9.76
N SER A 165 -7.83 -12.44 10.41
CA SER A 165 -9.10 -12.49 11.11
C SER A 165 -8.91 -13.14 12.47
N SER A 166 -9.59 -12.64 13.48
CA SER A 166 -9.52 -13.16 14.84
C SER A 166 -10.90 -13.29 15.48
N GLY A 167 -11.01 -14.21 16.42
CA GLY A 167 -12.16 -14.33 17.33
C GLY A 167 -11.91 -13.72 18.71
N ARG A 168 -10.73 -13.12 18.94
CA ARG A 168 -10.25 -12.66 20.27
C ARG A 168 -10.78 -11.28 20.67
N SER A 169 -12.03 -10.95 20.38
CA SER A 169 -12.66 -9.71 20.87
C SER A 169 -13.91 -9.99 21.69
N GLY A 170 -14.23 -9.11 22.65
CA GLY A 170 -15.49 -9.17 23.39
C GLY A 170 -16.73 -8.98 22.50
N ALA A 171 -16.55 -8.45 21.29
CA ALA A 171 -17.60 -8.29 20.29
C ALA A 171 -17.71 -9.50 19.33
N GLY A 172 -16.86 -10.52 19.45
CA GLY A 172 -16.84 -11.70 18.56
C GLY A 172 -15.78 -11.64 17.46
N ARG A 173 -16.06 -12.25 16.31
CA ARG A 173 -15.10 -12.33 15.19
C ARG A 173 -14.94 -10.99 14.48
N PHE A 174 -13.72 -10.66 14.10
CA PHE A 174 -13.38 -9.44 13.36
C PHE A 174 -12.25 -9.71 12.36
N ALA A 175 -12.20 -8.90 11.30
CA ALA A 175 -11.05 -8.83 10.41
C ALA A 175 -10.14 -7.69 10.85
N TYR A 176 -8.84 -7.80 10.61
CA TYR A 176 -7.92 -6.72 10.90
C TYR A 176 -6.88 -6.55 9.81
N ILE A 177 -6.40 -5.31 9.70
CA ILE A 177 -5.34 -4.89 8.81
C ILE A 177 -4.38 -4.05 9.63
N TRP A 178 -3.08 -4.24 9.41
CA TRP A 178 -2.06 -3.35 9.96
C TRP A 178 -1.21 -2.76 8.86
N GLY A 179 -0.93 -1.47 8.98
CA GLY A 179 0.00 -0.72 8.14
C GLY A 179 0.91 0.16 9.00
N GLY A 180 2.21 0.08 8.74
CA GLY A 180 3.21 0.95 9.38
C GLY A 180 3.69 2.05 8.45
N THR A 181 3.90 3.26 9.00
CA THR A 181 4.61 4.33 8.29
C THR A 181 6.08 4.28 8.66
N ARG A 182 6.98 4.45 7.68
CA ARG A 182 8.40 4.68 7.98
C ARG A 182 8.68 6.18 7.97
N ARG A 183 9.41 6.66 8.98
CA ARG A 183 10.30 7.82 8.81
C ARG A 183 11.73 7.30 8.97
N LEU A 184 12.64 7.83 8.16
CA LEU A 184 14.08 7.68 8.36
C LEU A 184 14.44 8.34 9.71
N SER A 185 14.27 7.62 10.82
CA SER A 185 14.99 7.91 12.05
C SER A 185 16.12 6.92 12.15
N ALA A 186 17.31 7.39 11.80
CA ALA A 186 18.53 6.83 12.33
C ALA A 186 18.45 6.82 13.88
N GLN A 187 19.19 5.90 14.48
CA GLN A 187 19.36 5.64 15.92
C GLN A 187 18.35 4.66 16.55
N VAL A 188 18.69 3.38 16.43
CA VAL A 188 19.06 2.61 17.64
C VAL A 188 20.54 2.29 17.49
N SER A 189 21.40 3.10 18.11
CA SER A 189 22.82 2.79 18.29
C SER A 189 23.01 2.22 19.69
N ALA A 190 23.20 0.91 19.75
CA ALA A 190 24.05 0.26 20.74
C ALA A 190 24.46 -1.10 20.17
N ARG A 191 25.72 -1.20 19.73
CA ARG A 191 26.42 -2.34 19.11
C ARG A 191 26.30 -2.43 17.58
N GLY A 192 27.46 -2.19 16.96
CA GLY A 192 27.65 -2.10 15.52
C GLY A 192 27.11 -3.30 14.75
N ARG A 193 26.17 -3.01 13.86
CA ARG A 193 25.89 -3.83 12.69
C ARG A 193 25.30 -2.93 11.60
N SER A 194 25.83 -3.12 10.39
CA SER A 194 25.53 -2.41 9.14
C SER A 194 24.08 -1.90 9.04
N THR A 195 23.92 -0.61 8.79
CA THR A 195 22.62 0.01 8.49
C THR A 195 22.15 -0.47 7.12
N SER A 196 21.30 -1.49 7.09
CA SER A 196 20.55 -1.83 5.89
C SER A 196 19.50 -0.76 5.64
N HIS A 197 19.69 0.04 4.59
CA HIS A 197 18.66 0.93 4.08
C HIS A 197 17.44 0.08 3.69
N CYS A 198 16.30 0.28 4.37
CA CYS A 198 15.02 -0.21 3.87
C CYS A 198 14.68 0.58 2.60
N THR A 199 15.16 0.10 1.46
CA THR A 199 14.57 0.37 0.17
C THR A 199 13.36 -0.55 0.09
N VAL A 200 12.14 -0.01 0.11
CA VAL A 200 11.03 -0.69 -0.55
C VAL A 200 11.44 -0.76 -2.02
N ARG A 201 12.19 -1.80 -2.39
CA ARG A 201 12.46 -2.06 -3.79
C ARG A 201 11.09 -2.16 -4.43
N ARG A 202 10.79 -1.25 -5.36
CA ARG A 202 9.83 -1.55 -6.42
C ARG A 202 10.43 -2.70 -7.21
N HIS A 203 10.32 -3.92 -6.68
CA HIS A 203 10.55 -5.12 -7.44
C HIS A 203 9.42 -5.16 -8.48
N ARG A 204 9.70 -4.64 -9.67
CA ARG A 204 9.15 -5.24 -10.89
C ARG A 204 9.74 -6.65 -10.94
N LEU A 205 9.10 -7.60 -10.27
CA LEU A 205 9.37 -9.00 -10.50
C LEU A 205 8.05 -9.72 -10.63
N TRP A 206 7.95 -10.40 -11.77
CA TRP A 206 6.88 -11.28 -12.17
C TRP A 206 6.54 -12.28 -11.05
N TRP A 207 5.24 -12.47 -10.86
CA TRP A 207 4.67 -13.58 -10.12
C TRP A 207 5.10 -14.90 -10.76
N ARG A 208 6.01 -15.63 -10.10
CA ARG A 208 6.12 -17.08 -10.24
C ARG A 208 6.01 -17.66 -8.83
N LEU A 209 4.80 -18.07 -8.47
CA LEU A 209 4.55 -18.87 -7.26
C LEU A 209 4.45 -20.33 -7.69
N THR A 210 5.52 -21.08 -7.45
CA THR A 210 5.43 -22.54 -7.29
C THR A 210 4.85 -22.82 -5.92
N ALA A 211 3.68 -23.45 -5.88
CA ALA A 211 3.05 -23.95 -4.67
C ALA A 211 3.63 -25.32 -4.30
N THR A 212 4.23 -25.44 -3.12
CA THR A 212 4.43 -26.72 -2.45
C THR A 212 3.25 -26.96 -1.50
N LEU A 213 2.53 -28.07 -1.73
CA LEU A 213 1.44 -28.53 -0.88
C LEU A 213 1.96 -28.91 0.51
N GLY A 214 1.26 -28.43 1.55
CA GLY A 214 1.34 -28.93 2.91
C GLY A 214 -0.07 -29.05 3.48
N SER A 215 -0.57 -30.27 3.50
CA SER A 215 -1.85 -30.71 4.07
C SER A 215 -1.93 -30.42 5.57
N MET A 216 -3.05 -29.88 6.05
CA MET A 216 -3.58 -30.13 7.39
C MET A 216 -5.09 -29.89 7.40
N GLY A 217 -5.80 -30.92 7.87
CA GLY A 217 -7.23 -31.13 7.74
C GLY A 217 -8.13 -30.24 8.60
N TRP A 218 -9.41 -30.41 8.32
CA TRP A 218 -10.59 -29.73 8.86
C TRP A 218 -10.85 -30.06 10.33
#